data_AF-A0A1D6LS52-F1
#
_entry.id   AF-A0A1D6LS52-F1
#
_cell.length_a   1.000
_cell.length_b   1.000
_cell.length_c   1.000
_cell.angle_alpha   90.00
_cell.angle_beta   90.00
_cell.angle_gamma   90.00
#
_symmetry.space_group_name_H-M   'P 1'
#
loop_
_entity.id
_entity.type
_entity.pdbx_description
1 polymer ?
#
loop_
_entity_poly.entity_id
_entity_poly.type
_entity_poly.pdbx_seq_one_letter_code
_entity_poly.pdbx_strand_id
1 'polypeptide(L)'
;MAVHWFFLFQGPSPMIVRYVYAVLFLLANLSAWLTRENGISYFISQRVSGGCHGDRGCLAAEAVLVMSQTFCLFFFIMLLSTVCTTKVDDPRNSWHRGWWPVKIALVIGCFSFSVLLTSAGTQIYGKIAQVGAGLFLVLQLVSTIKFITQLNYKLCVTNFEERYLWVAAISATAVIISMGLIIFMTLKFAQCWHNMEVIVITLVLFFIMCVLSLMSKANKFFMEPALIGGYATFICLLAMTSEPESGCGMKSKAGPGAGWLTISFFVSGLLSTVYSAFTMGTGYKCTRSTVESEDDVPYGYGFFHFIFSAGCMYFGMMFVAWDTHHTMEEWNVDIGWISTWVHIASEALVVVSYLTILLARILGVGWLQHFLAKIFGTDDQPHNDESHTTTDESHMMTVHGDEPQTTTVHGDEPQTTTVHGDESHTTTVHGDEPQTTTVHGDESHTTTVHGDESQATTTNDDESETMNTHVTSPSSLYHTASPSSLYYSPEQSPTNNTDHQPPPPSPPSLSPPHTIELQMSEVPNIGTSGMNEEDGDDYIREWESE
;
A
#
# COMPACT_ATOMS: atom_id res chain seq x y z
N MET A 1 30.08 7.43 -31.21
CA MET A 1 29.44 8.65 -30.64
C MET A 1 27.96 8.76 -30.99
N ALA A 2 27.54 8.88 -32.26
CA ALA A 2 26.12 9.08 -32.62
C ALA A 2 25.13 8.12 -31.95
N VAL A 3 25.44 6.82 -31.93
CA VAL A 3 24.63 5.77 -31.25
C VAL A 3 24.41 6.08 -29.75
N HIS A 4 25.42 6.60 -29.05
CA HIS A 4 25.32 6.93 -27.63
C HIS A 4 24.49 8.20 -27.37
N TRP A 5 24.46 9.14 -28.33
CA TRP A 5 23.53 10.28 -28.26
C TRP A 5 22.09 9.84 -28.48
N PHE A 6 21.84 8.90 -29.40
CA PHE A 6 20.50 8.40 -29.69
C PHE A 6 19.83 7.78 -28.45
N PHE A 7 20.56 6.94 -27.69
CA PHE A 7 20.07 6.40 -26.41
C PHE A 7 19.74 7.48 -25.37
N LEU A 8 20.49 8.59 -25.32
CA LEU A 8 20.21 9.72 -24.42
C LEU A 8 18.96 10.52 -24.80
N PHE A 9 18.53 10.47 -26.08
CA PHE A 9 17.30 11.12 -26.54
C PHE A 9 16.06 10.23 -26.42
N GLN A 10 16.14 8.94 -26.78
CA GLN A 10 15.00 8.03 -26.70
C GLN A 10 14.70 7.58 -25.26
N GLY A 11 15.74 7.39 -24.44
CA GLY A 11 15.62 7.00 -23.03
C GLY A 11 15.23 5.52 -22.82
N PRO A 12 15.44 4.98 -21.60
CA PRO A 12 15.01 3.64 -21.26
C PRO A 12 13.49 3.59 -20.95
N SER A 13 12.95 2.40 -20.69
CA SER A 13 11.52 2.22 -20.37
C SER A 13 11.10 3.00 -19.11
N PRO A 14 9.81 3.39 -18.96
CA PRO A 14 9.35 4.16 -17.80
C PRO A 14 9.68 3.51 -16.44
N MET A 15 9.72 2.18 -16.42
CA MET A 15 10.04 1.34 -15.26
C MET A 15 11.52 1.38 -14.86
N ILE A 16 12.43 1.66 -15.80
CA ILE A 16 13.85 1.92 -15.50
C ILE A 16 14.05 3.39 -15.12
N VAL A 17 13.38 4.30 -15.83
CA VAL A 17 13.49 5.77 -15.64
C VAL A 17 13.19 6.22 -14.21
N ARG A 18 12.22 5.58 -13.53
CA ARG A 18 11.93 5.86 -12.10
C ARG A 18 13.15 5.69 -11.19
N TYR A 19 13.99 4.67 -11.43
CA TYR A 19 15.20 4.45 -10.63
C TYR A 19 16.26 5.52 -10.93
N VAL A 20 16.35 6.01 -12.18
CA VAL A 20 17.27 7.11 -12.53
C VAL A 20 16.91 8.39 -11.78
N TYR A 21 15.61 8.72 -11.68
CA TYR A 21 15.18 9.87 -10.87
C TYR A 21 15.36 9.64 -9.37
N ALA A 22 15.18 8.41 -8.86
CA ALA A 22 15.47 8.09 -7.45
C ALA A 22 16.96 8.25 -7.10
N VAL A 23 17.85 7.84 -8.00
CA VAL A 23 19.30 8.07 -7.88
C VAL A 23 19.62 9.57 -7.97
N LEU A 24 18.98 10.31 -8.88
CA LEU A 24 19.15 11.77 -8.95
C LEU A 24 18.69 12.48 -7.67
N PHE A 25 17.58 12.04 -7.07
CA PHE A 25 17.07 12.53 -5.79
C PHE A 25 18.04 12.20 -4.63
N LEU A 26 18.58 10.97 -4.59
CA LEU A 26 19.62 10.61 -3.62
C LEU A 26 20.88 11.49 -3.77
N LEU A 27 21.35 11.69 -5.00
CA LEU A 27 22.50 12.57 -5.30
C LEU A 27 22.22 14.04 -4.94
N ALA A 28 20.99 14.52 -5.12
CA ALA A 28 20.57 15.86 -4.69
C ALA A 28 20.76 16.04 -3.17
N ASN A 29 20.25 15.09 -2.38
CA ASN A 29 20.32 15.14 -0.92
C ASN A 29 21.75 14.97 -0.41
N LEU A 30 22.54 14.07 -1.02
CA LEU A 30 23.97 13.96 -0.75
C LEU A 30 24.73 15.24 -1.10
N SER A 31 24.39 15.93 -2.19
CA SER A 31 25.04 17.19 -2.57
C SER A 31 24.74 18.32 -1.57
N ALA A 32 23.51 18.42 -1.08
CA ALA A 32 23.14 19.37 -0.03
C ALA A 32 23.94 19.12 1.27
N TRP A 33 24.01 17.85 1.70
CA TRP A 33 24.83 17.44 2.85
C TRP A 33 26.32 17.76 2.65
N LEU A 34 26.90 17.42 1.49
CA LEU A 34 28.30 17.72 1.17
C LEU A 34 28.60 19.22 1.15
N THR A 35 27.67 20.07 0.68
CA THR A 35 27.83 21.54 0.74
C THR A 35 27.79 22.09 2.16
N ARG A 36 27.08 21.42 3.08
CA ARG A 36 27.01 21.77 4.50
C ARG A 36 28.34 21.54 5.20
N GLU A 37 28.88 20.32 5.11
CA GLU A 37 30.13 19.95 5.80
C GLU A 37 31.36 20.68 5.21
N ASN A 38 31.51 20.63 3.89
CA ASN A 38 32.71 21.15 3.22
C ASN A 38 32.70 22.66 2.98
N GLY A 39 31.62 23.37 3.32
CA GLY A 39 31.52 24.84 3.29
C GLY A 39 32.08 25.49 2.02
N ILE A 40 31.81 24.89 0.85
CA ILE A 40 32.63 25.06 -0.35
C ILE A 40 32.75 26.55 -0.72
N SER A 41 33.97 27.07 -0.75
CA SER A 41 34.31 28.50 -0.91
C SER A 41 33.76 29.18 -2.17
N TYR A 42 33.22 28.40 -3.12
CA TYR A 42 32.67 28.88 -4.39
C TYR A 42 31.50 29.87 -4.21
N PHE A 43 30.63 29.66 -3.22
CA PHE A 43 29.45 30.52 -2.99
C PHE A 43 29.75 31.72 -2.08
N ILE A 44 30.86 31.68 -1.33
CA ILE A 44 31.13 32.60 -0.22
C ILE A 44 31.21 34.05 -0.70
N SER A 45 31.80 34.33 -1.86
CA SER A 45 32.04 35.71 -2.34
C SER A 45 30.77 36.56 -2.49
N GLN A 46 29.70 36.02 -3.10
CA GLN A 46 28.44 36.75 -3.27
C GLN A 46 27.66 36.90 -1.95
N ARG A 47 27.73 35.88 -1.08
CA ARG A 47 26.91 35.78 0.13
C ARG A 47 27.50 36.53 1.33
N VAL A 48 28.83 36.62 1.42
CA VAL A 48 29.55 37.42 2.44
C VAL A 48 29.20 38.90 2.37
N SER A 49 28.97 39.44 1.17
CA SER A 49 28.73 40.88 0.99
C SER A 49 27.28 41.32 1.26
N GLY A 50 26.33 40.40 1.53
CA GLY A 50 24.89 40.72 1.49
C GLY A 50 23.96 40.08 2.51
N GLY A 51 24.44 39.15 3.36
CA GLY A 51 23.58 38.50 4.37
C GLY A 51 24.35 37.91 5.54
N CYS A 52 25.15 36.86 5.30
CA CYS A 52 25.78 36.10 6.38
C CYS A 52 27.00 36.75 7.06
N HIS A 53 27.52 37.88 6.55
CA HIS A 53 28.69 38.59 7.11
C HIS A 53 29.94 37.74 7.40
N GLY A 54 30.09 36.57 6.76
CA GLY A 54 31.19 35.63 6.98
C GLY A 54 30.94 34.55 8.03
N ASP A 55 29.75 34.49 8.65
CA ASP A 55 29.40 33.41 9.56
C ASP A 55 29.30 32.05 8.82
N ARG A 56 30.04 31.04 9.33
CA ARG A 56 30.14 29.71 8.68
C ARG A 56 28.82 28.96 8.75
N GLY A 57 28.05 29.09 9.83
CA GLY A 57 26.77 28.40 10.00
C GLY A 57 25.70 28.91 9.03
N CYS A 58 25.55 30.23 8.95
CA CYS A 58 24.68 30.91 7.99
C CYS A 58 25.06 30.57 6.54
N LEU A 59 26.35 30.64 6.19
CA LEU A 59 26.83 30.28 4.84
C LEU A 59 26.54 28.81 4.49
N ALA A 60 26.69 27.88 5.44
CA ALA A 60 26.35 26.47 5.24
C ALA A 60 24.84 26.26 5.05
N ALA A 61 24.00 26.91 5.87
CA ALA A 61 22.55 26.85 5.74
C ALA A 61 22.06 27.43 4.39
N GLU A 62 22.59 28.58 3.97
CA GLU A 62 22.25 29.15 2.67
C GLU A 62 22.76 28.31 1.48
N ALA A 63 23.86 27.56 1.64
CA ALA A 63 24.35 26.62 0.62
C ALA A 63 23.43 25.38 0.49
N VAL A 64 23.00 24.81 1.62
CA VAL A 64 21.99 23.73 1.68
C VAL A 64 20.70 24.17 0.97
N LEU A 65 20.21 25.38 1.25
CA LEU A 65 19.00 25.92 0.63
C LEU A 65 19.16 26.08 -0.89
N VAL A 66 20.33 26.48 -1.40
CA VAL A 66 20.60 26.54 -2.86
C VAL A 66 20.54 25.16 -3.51
N MET A 67 21.15 24.15 -2.90
CA MET A 67 21.12 22.79 -3.45
C MET A 67 19.70 22.21 -3.41
N SER A 68 19.01 22.38 -2.28
CA SER A 68 17.59 22.01 -2.14
C SER A 68 16.72 22.70 -3.20
N GLN A 69 16.85 24.02 -3.37
CA GLN A 69 16.10 24.80 -4.35
C GLN A 69 16.38 24.37 -5.79
N THR A 70 17.64 24.09 -6.12
CA THR A 70 18.08 23.64 -7.45
C THR A 70 17.30 22.39 -7.89
N PHE A 71 17.28 21.36 -7.04
CA PHE A 71 16.61 20.10 -7.36
C PHE A 71 15.09 20.18 -7.17
N CYS A 72 14.61 20.94 -6.19
CA CYS A 72 13.19 21.25 -6.04
C CYS A 72 12.60 21.87 -7.31
N LEU A 73 13.27 22.88 -7.90
CA LEU A 73 12.87 23.53 -9.14
C LEU A 73 12.93 22.56 -10.33
N PHE A 74 13.99 21.75 -10.44
CA PHE A 74 14.10 20.74 -11.48
C PHE A 74 12.90 19.76 -11.44
N PHE A 75 12.62 19.16 -10.28
CA PHE A 75 11.49 18.24 -10.12
C PHE A 75 10.14 18.95 -10.29
N PHE A 76 10.01 20.22 -9.89
CA PHE A 76 8.79 21.00 -10.11
C PHE A 76 8.53 21.28 -11.61
N ILE A 77 9.57 21.57 -12.39
CA ILE A 77 9.46 21.74 -13.86
C ILE A 77 9.14 20.39 -14.51
N MET A 78 9.71 19.28 -14.03
CA MET A 78 9.34 17.93 -14.47
C MET A 78 7.88 17.59 -14.14
N LEU A 79 7.37 17.95 -12.96
CA LEU A 79 5.95 17.86 -12.61
C LEU A 79 5.08 18.66 -13.60
N LEU A 80 5.34 19.95 -13.80
CA LEU A 80 4.52 20.79 -14.67
C LEU A 80 4.50 20.32 -16.13
N SER A 81 5.59 19.71 -16.60
CA SER A 81 5.71 19.19 -17.97
C SER A 81 5.19 17.76 -18.17
N THR A 82 4.89 17.02 -17.09
CA THR A 82 4.40 15.63 -17.15
C THR A 82 3.08 15.39 -16.42
N VAL A 83 2.51 16.40 -15.76
CA VAL A 83 1.19 16.35 -15.13
C VAL A 83 0.11 15.87 -16.13
N CYS A 84 -0.80 15.02 -15.67
CA CYS A 84 -1.86 14.42 -16.49
C CYS A 84 -1.37 13.69 -17.75
N THR A 85 -0.15 13.12 -17.74
CA THR A 85 0.26 12.13 -18.74
C THR A 85 -0.34 10.78 -18.34
N THR A 86 -1.20 10.21 -19.20
CA THR A 86 -1.88 8.93 -18.95
C THR A 86 -1.42 7.82 -19.90
N LYS A 87 -1.12 8.12 -21.16
CA LYS A 87 -0.74 7.14 -22.18
C LYS A 87 0.76 7.15 -22.52
N VAL A 88 1.30 6.00 -22.93
CA VAL A 88 2.70 5.84 -23.33
C VAL A 88 3.06 6.53 -24.65
N ASP A 89 2.08 6.74 -25.53
CA ASP A 89 2.28 7.43 -26.82
C ASP A 89 2.26 8.97 -26.71
N ASP A 90 1.94 9.50 -25.53
CA ASP A 90 1.95 10.93 -25.29
C ASP A 90 3.37 11.51 -25.46
N PRO A 91 3.57 12.64 -26.19
CA PRO A 91 4.88 13.30 -26.29
C PRO A 91 5.54 13.60 -24.94
N ARG A 92 4.73 13.83 -23.89
CA ARG A 92 5.21 14.02 -22.50
C ARG A 92 5.90 12.77 -21.94
N ASN A 93 5.57 11.56 -22.41
CA ASN A 93 6.30 10.34 -22.09
C ASN A 93 7.69 10.30 -22.74
N SER A 94 7.86 10.82 -23.96
CA SER A 94 9.20 11.00 -24.57
C SER A 94 10.05 11.95 -23.73
N TRP A 95 9.47 13.08 -23.30
CA TRP A 95 10.13 14.01 -22.37
C TRP A 95 10.47 13.35 -21.03
N HIS A 96 9.56 12.59 -20.41
CA HIS A 96 9.82 11.91 -19.13
C HIS A 96 10.94 10.86 -19.24
N ARG A 97 10.93 10.01 -20.29
CA ARG A 97 11.94 8.95 -20.49
C ARG A 97 13.30 9.43 -20.95
N GLY A 98 13.31 10.34 -21.92
CA GLY A 98 14.46 10.68 -22.75
C GLY A 98 15.03 12.07 -22.48
N TRP A 99 15.50 12.73 -23.55
CA TRP A 99 15.97 14.13 -23.55
C TRP A 99 16.96 14.49 -22.43
N TRP A 100 17.79 13.54 -21.99
CA TRP A 100 18.72 13.71 -20.88
C TRP A 100 19.69 14.90 -21.02
N PRO A 101 20.22 15.25 -22.21
CA PRO A 101 21.07 16.44 -22.36
C PRO A 101 20.33 17.75 -22.02
N VAL A 102 19.03 17.84 -22.34
CA VAL A 102 18.21 19.02 -22.01
C VAL A 102 17.89 19.06 -20.52
N LYS A 103 17.65 17.90 -19.88
CA LYS A 103 17.48 17.80 -18.42
C LYS A 103 18.75 18.20 -17.66
N ILE A 104 19.93 17.81 -18.13
CA ILE A 104 21.21 18.24 -17.54
C ILE A 104 21.36 19.75 -17.67
N ALA A 105 21.08 20.33 -18.84
CA ALA A 105 21.07 21.78 -19.02
C ALA A 105 20.04 22.48 -18.12
N LEU A 106 18.87 21.87 -17.89
CA LEU A 106 17.84 22.37 -16.99
C LEU A 106 18.30 22.38 -15.53
N VAL A 107 18.98 21.34 -15.05
CA VAL A 107 19.59 21.31 -13.70
C VAL A 107 20.63 22.42 -13.55
N ILE A 108 21.52 22.60 -14.55
CA ILE A 108 22.52 23.67 -14.56
C ILE A 108 21.87 25.07 -14.55
N GLY A 109 20.75 25.24 -15.26
CA GLY A 109 19.95 26.46 -15.25
C GLY A 109 19.30 26.73 -13.89
N CYS A 110 18.68 25.72 -13.27
CA CYS A 110 18.09 25.81 -11.94
C CYS A 110 19.15 26.10 -10.86
N PHE A 111 20.34 25.53 -11.00
CA PHE A 111 21.48 25.81 -10.12
C PHE A 111 21.95 27.25 -10.25
N SER A 112 22.15 27.70 -11.48
CA SER A 112 22.57 29.08 -11.78
C SER A 112 21.54 30.10 -11.25
N PHE A 113 20.25 29.84 -11.42
CA PHE A 113 19.18 30.64 -10.83
C PHE A 113 19.25 30.68 -9.30
N SER A 114 19.40 29.52 -8.65
CA SER A 114 19.42 29.41 -7.18
C SER A 114 20.66 30.09 -6.56
N VAL A 115 21.81 30.06 -7.25
CA VAL A 115 23.04 30.76 -6.83
C VAL A 115 22.92 32.27 -6.99
N LEU A 116 22.37 32.75 -8.12
CA LEU A 116 22.15 34.18 -8.39
C LEU A 116 21.08 34.80 -7.49
N LEU A 117 20.28 33.98 -6.81
CA LEU A 117 19.27 34.45 -5.86
C LEU A 117 19.95 35.03 -4.60
N THR A 118 19.54 36.25 -4.24
CA THR A 118 20.04 36.96 -3.06
C THR A 118 19.76 36.19 -1.77
N SER A 119 20.47 36.53 -0.68
CA SER A 119 20.18 36.00 0.66
C SER A 119 18.69 36.13 1.01
N ALA A 120 18.09 37.30 0.78
CA ALA A 120 16.66 37.53 0.98
C ALA A 120 15.76 36.58 0.15
N GLY A 121 16.09 36.31 -1.12
CA GLY A 121 15.34 35.36 -1.94
C GLY A 121 15.53 33.90 -1.50
N THR A 122 16.73 33.55 -1.03
CA THR A 122 17.05 32.23 -0.47
C THR A 122 16.27 31.97 0.83
N GLN A 123 16.13 33.01 1.67
CA GLN A 123 15.32 32.99 2.89
C GLN A 123 13.81 32.89 2.59
N ILE A 124 13.31 33.51 1.49
CA ILE A 124 11.94 33.31 1.00
C ILE A 124 11.74 31.85 0.57
N TYR A 125 12.68 31.25 -0.16
CA TYR A 125 12.63 29.82 -0.50
C TYR A 125 12.59 28.95 0.75
N GLY A 126 13.40 29.25 1.78
CA GLY A 126 13.39 28.51 3.04
C GLY A 126 12.00 28.47 3.71
N LYS A 127 11.27 29.60 3.73
CA LYS A 127 9.89 29.65 4.25
C LYS A 127 8.89 28.85 3.42
N ILE A 128 9.06 28.81 2.09
CA ILE A 128 8.25 27.97 1.20
C ILE A 128 8.58 26.48 1.45
N ALA A 129 9.86 26.17 1.64
CA ALA A 129 10.34 24.81 1.89
C ALA A 129 9.83 24.24 3.21
N GLN A 130 9.64 25.05 4.27
CA GLN A 130 8.97 24.62 5.51
C GLN A 130 7.58 24.02 5.23
N VAL A 131 6.78 24.66 4.35
CA VAL A 131 5.42 24.19 4.00
C VAL A 131 5.47 22.90 3.18
N GLY A 132 6.34 22.84 2.15
CA GLY A 132 6.48 21.63 1.34
C GLY A 132 7.11 20.46 2.09
N ALA A 133 7.98 20.73 3.06
CA ALA A 133 8.55 19.74 3.97
C ALA A 133 7.48 19.14 4.89
N GLY A 134 6.60 19.97 5.47
CA GLY A 134 5.45 19.50 6.25
C GLY A 134 4.48 18.65 5.42
N LEU A 135 4.23 19.04 4.17
CA LEU A 135 3.42 18.26 3.22
C LEU A 135 4.07 16.92 2.87
N PHE A 136 5.38 16.89 2.64
CA PHE A 136 6.13 15.65 2.41
C PHE A 136 6.05 14.72 3.62
N LEU A 137 6.21 15.25 4.85
CA LEU A 137 6.05 14.48 6.09
C LEU A 137 4.67 13.85 6.17
N VAL A 138 3.57 14.60 6.00
CA VAL A 138 2.20 14.03 6.04
C VAL A 138 2.05 12.88 5.05
N LEU A 139 2.54 13.04 3.81
CA LEU A 139 2.48 12.01 2.78
C LEU A 139 3.36 10.80 3.13
N GLN A 140 4.52 11.00 3.75
CA GLN A 140 5.39 9.93 4.25
C GLN A 140 4.73 9.15 5.40
N LEU A 141 4.11 9.83 6.36
CA LEU A 141 3.38 9.19 7.47
C LEU A 141 2.22 8.32 6.95
N VAL A 142 1.41 8.85 6.02
CA VAL A 142 0.34 8.09 5.35
C VAL A 142 0.91 6.87 4.62
N SER A 143 2.02 7.03 3.90
CA SER A 143 2.69 5.93 3.20
C SER A 143 3.26 4.87 4.15
N THR A 144 3.77 5.26 5.31
CA THR A 144 4.28 4.31 6.33
C THR A 144 3.14 3.52 6.95
N ILE A 145 2.00 4.16 7.27
CA ILE A 145 0.80 3.47 7.75
C ILE A 145 0.30 2.49 6.69
N LYS A 146 0.15 2.93 5.42
CA LYS A 146 -0.24 2.06 4.29
C LYS A 146 0.68 0.85 4.16
N PHE A 147 1.99 1.07 4.19
CA PHE A 147 2.98 -0.01 4.11
C PHE A 147 2.83 -1.01 5.26
N ILE A 148 2.64 -0.54 6.51
CA ILE A 148 2.46 -1.43 7.67
C ILE A 148 1.16 -2.23 7.58
N THR A 149 0.04 -1.61 7.19
CA THR A 149 -1.23 -2.33 7.01
C THR A 149 -1.17 -3.34 5.86
N GLN A 150 -0.55 -2.99 4.72
CA GLN A 150 -0.31 -3.94 3.62
C GLN A 150 0.63 -5.09 4.00
N LEU A 151 1.67 -4.82 4.79
CA LEU A 151 2.56 -5.84 5.35
C LEU A 151 1.80 -6.77 6.31
N ASN A 152 0.88 -6.22 7.12
CA ASN A 152 -0.01 -6.98 7.98
C ASN A 152 -0.96 -7.87 7.19
N TYR A 153 -1.61 -7.36 6.15
CA TYR A 153 -2.45 -8.17 5.26
C TYR A 153 -1.66 -9.34 4.63
N LYS A 154 -0.52 -9.05 3.99
CA LYS A 154 0.29 -10.05 3.28
C LYS A 154 0.94 -11.12 4.17
N LEU A 155 1.22 -10.82 5.44
CA LEU A 155 1.83 -11.79 6.37
C LEU A 155 0.81 -12.49 7.27
N CYS A 156 -0.28 -11.81 7.66
CA CYS A 156 -1.25 -12.33 8.63
C CYS A 156 -2.52 -12.91 7.98
N VAL A 157 -2.89 -12.51 6.76
CA VAL A 157 -4.12 -12.97 6.10
C VAL A 157 -3.82 -14.01 5.03
N THR A 158 -2.98 -13.67 4.04
CA THR A 158 -2.86 -14.51 2.83
C THR A 158 -2.04 -15.80 2.99
N ASN A 159 -1.20 -15.91 4.03
CA ASN A 159 -0.31 -17.07 4.24
C ASN A 159 -0.20 -17.41 5.75
N PHE A 160 -1.32 -17.35 6.49
CA PHE A 160 -1.28 -17.38 7.94
C PHE A 160 -0.65 -18.65 8.53
N GLU A 161 -1.07 -19.83 8.07
CA GLU A 161 -0.68 -21.11 8.70
C GLU A 161 0.82 -21.39 8.57
N GLU A 162 1.42 -21.09 7.42
CA GLU A 162 2.87 -21.19 7.22
C GLU A 162 3.68 -20.14 8.01
N ARG A 163 3.09 -18.97 8.30
CA ARG A 163 3.83 -17.77 8.74
C ARG A 163 3.49 -17.28 10.13
N TYR A 164 2.65 -17.98 10.89
CA TYR A 164 2.26 -17.58 12.24
C TYR A 164 3.49 -17.30 13.14
N LEU A 165 4.53 -18.12 13.05
CA LEU A 165 5.76 -17.97 13.83
C LEU A 165 6.53 -16.70 13.45
N TRP A 166 6.57 -16.36 12.16
CA TRP A 166 7.19 -15.13 11.67
C TRP A 166 6.40 -13.89 12.10
N VAL A 167 5.06 -13.92 12.01
CA VAL A 167 4.18 -12.82 12.48
C VAL A 167 4.34 -12.61 14.00
N ALA A 168 4.36 -13.69 14.77
CA ALA A 168 4.60 -13.65 16.21
C ALA A 168 6.01 -13.09 16.53
N ALA A 169 7.04 -13.55 15.83
CA ALA A 169 8.41 -13.07 16.02
C ALA A 169 8.57 -11.58 15.67
N ILE A 170 7.99 -11.11 14.56
CA ILE A 170 8.03 -9.71 14.14
C ILE A 170 7.31 -8.82 15.16
N SER A 171 6.09 -9.19 15.56
CA SER A 171 5.29 -8.40 16.53
C SER A 171 5.94 -8.36 17.92
N ALA A 172 6.46 -9.48 18.41
CA ALA A 172 7.21 -9.53 19.68
C ALA A 172 8.50 -8.68 19.60
N THR A 173 9.25 -8.78 18.51
CA THR A 173 10.48 -7.99 18.30
C THR A 173 10.17 -6.49 18.26
N ALA A 174 9.12 -6.08 17.55
CA ALA A 174 8.68 -4.69 17.48
C ALA A 174 8.33 -4.13 18.87
N VAL A 175 7.61 -4.88 19.72
CA VAL A 175 7.30 -4.45 21.09
C VAL A 175 8.54 -4.45 21.99
N ILE A 176 9.42 -5.45 21.92
CA ILE A 176 10.67 -5.47 22.71
C ILE A 176 11.55 -4.26 22.38
N ILE A 177 11.71 -3.93 21.09
CA ILE A 177 12.44 -2.74 20.64
C ILE A 177 11.76 -1.48 21.17
N SER A 178 10.43 -1.36 21.02
CA SER A 178 9.68 -0.19 21.46
C SER A 178 9.78 0.06 22.96
N MET A 179 9.62 -0.98 23.78
CA MET A 179 9.79 -0.89 25.23
C MET A 179 11.25 -0.55 25.60
N GLY A 180 12.22 -1.12 24.90
CA GLY A 180 13.64 -0.78 25.05
C GLY A 180 13.93 0.70 24.74
N LEU A 181 13.32 1.26 23.69
CA LEU A 181 13.42 2.68 23.35
C LEU A 181 12.77 3.57 24.42
N ILE A 182 11.57 3.23 24.92
CA ILE A 182 10.90 3.98 25.99
C ILE A 182 11.73 3.98 27.28
N ILE A 183 12.30 2.84 27.67
CA ILE A 183 13.20 2.73 28.82
C ILE A 183 14.47 3.58 28.60
N PHE A 184 15.10 3.50 27.42
CA PHE A 184 16.28 4.30 27.08
C PHE A 184 15.99 5.81 27.14
N MET A 185 14.88 6.26 26.55
CA MET A 185 14.45 7.66 26.60
C MET A 185 14.19 8.11 28.04
N THR A 186 13.44 7.32 28.81
CA THR A 186 13.17 7.58 30.24
C THR A 186 14.46 7.76 31.02
N LEU A 187 15.44 6.86 30.87
CA LEU A 187 16.73 6.94 31.59
C LEU A 187 17.57 8.16 31.16
N LYS A 188 17.52 8.54 29.88
CA LYS A 188 18.33 9.64 29.32
C LYS A 188 17.75 11.02 29.59
N PHE A 189 16.42 11.15 29.62
CA PHE A 189 15.71 12.43 29.69
C PHE A 189 14.92 12.64 31.00
N ALA A 190 15.11 11.76 32.01
CA ALA A 190 14.45 11.81 33.34
C ALA A 190 14.49 13.19 34.04
N GLN A 191 15.50 14.02 33.76
CA GLN A 191 15.69 15.33 34.39
C GLN A 191 14.82 16.42 33.76
N CYS A 192 14.16 16.15 32.63
CA CYS A 192 13.37 17.11 31.86
C CYS A 192 11.88 16.82 31.97
N TRP A 193 11.16 17.68 32.68
CA TRP A 193 9.73 17.53 32.93
C TRP A 193 8.93 17.37 31.63
N HIS A 194 9.11 18.26 30.65
CA HIS A 194 8.38 18.19 29.37
C HIS A 194 8.72 16.95 28.53
N ASN A 195 9.97 16.50 28.54
CA ASN A 195 10.36 15.29 27.81
C ASN A 195 9.74 14.05 28.47
N MET A 196 9.69 14.03 29.81
CA MET A 196 9.02 12.98 30.57
C MET A 196 7.49 12.99 30.36
N GLU A 197 6.85 14.15 30.24
CA GLU A 197 5.44 14.25 29.85
C GLU A 197 5.19 13.60 28.48
N VAL A 198 5.98 13.95 27.46
CA VAL A 198 5.85 13.38 26.10
C VAL A 198 6.07 11.86 26.11
N ILE A 199 7.17 11.37 26.70
CA ILE A 199 7.49 9.92 26.75
C ILE A 199 6.38 9.11 27.43
N VAL A 200 5.78 9.64 28.51
CA VAL A 200 4.66 8.98 29.21
C VAL A 200 3.39 8.99 28.35
N ILE A 201 3.11 10.07 27.62
CA ILE A 201 1.99 10.15 26.68
C ILE A 201 2.17 9.13 25.54
N THR A 202 3.35 9.03 24.93
CA THR A 202 3.69 8.02 23.91
C THR A 202 3.43 6.59 24.41
N LEU A 203 3.89 6.26 25.63
CA LEU A 203 3.68 4.93 26.24
C LEU A 203 2.19 4.63 26.46
N VAL A 204 1.41 5.59 26.96
CA VAL A 204 -0.03 5.43 27.18
C VAL A 204 -0.76 5.26 25.84
N LEU A 205 -0.41 6.05 24.82
CA LEU A 205 -0.99 5.96 23.49
C LEU A 205 -0.65 4.62 22.80
N PHE A 206 0.58 4.11 22.96
CA PHE A 206 0.97 2.77 22.51
C PHE A 206 0.03 1.71 23.11
N PHE A 207 -0.15 1.74 24.44
CA PHE A 207 -1.02 0.79 25.13
C PHE A 207 -2.49 0.89 24.66
N ILE A 208 -3.01 2.11 24.47
CA ILE A 208 -4.37 2.34 23.94
C ILE A 208 -4.50 1.76 22.52
N MET A 209 -3.54 1.99 21.63
CA MET A 209 -3.55 1.42 20.27
C MET A 209 -3.57 -0.11 20.32
N CYS A 210 -2.74 -0.74 21.16
CA CYS A 210 -2.77 -2.20 21.34
C CYS A 210 -4.12 -2.71 21.86
N VAL A 211 -4.70 -2.08 22.88
CA VAL A 211 -6.00 -2.52 23.45
C VAL A 211 -7.14 -2.35 22.45
N LEU A 212 -7.19 -1.23 21.72
CA LEU A 212 -8.23 -1.01 20.71
C LEU A 212 -8.12 -1.99 19.54
N SER A 213 -6.91 -2.32 19.07
CA SER A 213 -6.73 -3.35 18.04
C SER A 213 -7.25 -4.71 18.49
N LEU A 214 -7.00 -5.11 19.75
CA LEU A 214 -7.53 -6.36 20.33
C LEU A 214 -9.06 -6.36 20.51
N MET A 215 -9.69 -5.18 20.65
CA MET A 215 -11.15 -5.05 20.68
C MET A 215 -11.79 -5.06 19.29
N SER A 216 -11.03 -4.74 18.24
CA SER A 216 -11.55 -4.75 16.88
C SER A 216 -11.73 -6.18 16.37
N LYS A 217 -12.99 -6.57 16.08
CA LYS A 217 -13.31 -7.92 15.58
C LYS A 217 -12.56 -8.31 14.30
N ALA A 218 -12.09 -7.31 13.53
CA ALA A 218 -11.34 -7.49 12.30
C ALA A 218 -9.88 -7.93 12.50
N ASN A 219 -9.19 -7.45 13.55
CA ASN A 219 -7.76 -7.70 13.73
C ASN A 219 -7.48 -8.71 14.85
N LYS A 220 -7.39 -10.00 14.49
CA LYS A 220 -6.94 -11.07 15.42
C LYS A 220 -5.46 -10.96 15.83
N PHE A 221 -4.68 -10.04 15.23
CA PHE A 221 -3.21 -10.06 15.31
C PHE A 221 -2.57 -8.74 15.74
N PHE A 222 -1.44 -8.89 16.41
CA PHE A 222 -0.74 -7.83 17.16
C PHE A 222 0.32 -7.07 16.32
N MET A 223 0.56 -7.47 15.08
CA MET A 223 1.68 -6.93 14.28
C MET A 223 1.45 -5.48 13.83
N GLU A 224 0.28 -5.15 13.30
CA GLU A 224 -0.08 -3.77 12.91
C GLU A 224 0.10 -2.75 14.08
N PRO A 225 -0.52 -2.93 15.27
CA PRO A 225 -0.33 -1.98 16.38
C PRO A 225 1.09 -1.98 16.95
N ALA A 226 1.79 -3.12 16.96
CA ALA A 226 3.18 -3.18 17.43
C ALA A 226 4.14 -2.40 16.51
N LEU A 227 3.97 -2.49 15.19
CA LEU A 227 4.78 -1.76 14.22
C LEU A 227 4.45 -0.26 14.19
N ILE A 228 3.17 0.11 14.23
CA ILE A 228 2.76 1.54 14.25
C ILE A 228 3.13 2.20 15.59
N GLY A 229 2.91 1.52 16.72
CA GLY A 229 3.36 2.00 18.03
C GLY A 229 4.87 2.14 18.13
N GLY A 230 5.63 1.20 17.53
CA GLY A 230 7.09 1.29 17.45
C GLY A 230 7.58 2.44 16.58
N TYR A 231 6.89 2.72 15.48
CA TYR A 231 7.17 3.88 14.64
C TYR A 231 6.88 5.20 15.37
N ALA A 232 5.75 5.31 16.08
CA ALA A 232 5.45 6.47 16.94
C ALA A 232 6.53 6.65 18.04
N THR A 233 6.94 5.56 18.68
CA THR A 233 8.04 5.55 19.68
C THR A 233 9.37 6.02 19.09
N PHE A 234 9.65 5.68 17.84
CA PHE A 234 10.85 6.15 17.13
C PHE A 234 10.76 7.66 16.81
N ILE A 235 9.59 8.18 16.41
CA ILE A 235 9.40 9.63 16.21
C ILE A 235 9.55 10.39 17.55
N CYS A 236 9.02 9.86 18.65
CA CYS A 236 9.26 10.40 19.99
C CYS A 236 10.77 10.49 20.29
N LEU A 237 11.55 9.44 19.96
CA LEU A 237 13.02 9.48 20.12
C LEU A 237 13.65 10.62 19.30
N LEU A 238 13.24 10.79 18.04
CA LEU A 238 13.73 11.88 17.19
C LEU A 238 13.45 13.24 17.85
N ALA A 239 12.20 13.50 18.25
CA ALA A 239 11.79 14.73 18.94
C ALA A 239 12.68 15.07 20.15
N MET A 240 12.94 14.08 21.02
CA MET A 240 13.77 14.26 22.21
C MET A 240 15.26 14.46 21.87
N THR A 241 15.76 13.87 20.78
CA THR A 241 17.15 14.09 20.34
C THR A 241 17.37 15.45 19.67
N SER A 242 16.34 15.96 18.99
CA SER A 242 16.30 17.28 18.34
C SER A 242 16.27 18.46 19.33
N GLU A 243 16.03 18.24 20.62
CA GLU A 243 16.05 19.34 21.60
C GLU A 243 17.44 19.99 21.65
N PRO A 244 17.54 21.34 21.54
CA PRO A 244 18.80 22.06 21.76
C PRO A 244 19.27 21.92 23.22
N GLU A 245 20.49 22.37 23.53
CA GLU A 245 21.08 22.18 24.86
C GLU A 245 20.50 23.13 25.94
N SER A 246 19.26 22.84 26.37
CA SER A 246 18.51 23.57 27.41
C SER A 246 18.92 23.22 28.85
N GLY A 247 20.21 22.98 29.14
CA GLY A 247 20.70 22.71 30.51
C GLY A 247 20.18 21.44 31.20
N CYS A 248 19.41 20.61 30.50
CA CYS A 248 18.53 19.61 31.09
C CYS A 248 18.96 18.15 30.88
N GLY A 249 20.01 17.91 30.10
CA GLY A 249 20.57 16.57 29.92
C GLY A 249 22.08 16.57 29.79
N MET A 250 22.73 15.55 30.36
CA MET A 250 24.12 15.23 30.03
C MET A 250 24.20 14.64 28.61
N LYS A 251 24.20 15.49 27.58
CA LYS A 251 24.83 15.16 26.29
C LYS A 251 26.34 15.04 26.56
N SER A 252 26.76 13.86 27.05
CA SER A 252 28.17 13.59 27.32
C SER A 252 28.96 13.80 26.03
N LYS A 253 30.06 14.58 26.09
CA LYS A 253 30.92 14.86 24.93
C LYS A 253 31.13 13.59 24.12
N ALA A 254 30.70 13.64 22.86
CA ALA A 254 30.59 12.50 21.98
C ALA A 254 31.92 11.72 21.94
N GLY A 255 31.91 10.44 22.34
CA GLY A 255 33.11 9.61 22.32
C GLY A 255 33.61 9.38 20.88
N PRO A 256 34.86 8.91 20.68
CA PRO A 256 35.47 8.82 19.34
C PRO A 256 34.67 8.02 18.29
N GLY A 257 33.79 7.09 18.71
CA GLY A 257 32.90 6.33 17.82
C GLY A 257 31.54 6.96 17.54
N ALA A 258 31.15 8.03 18.24
CA ALA A 258 29.83 8.63 18.13
C ALA A 258 29.55 9.23 16.74
N GLY A 259 30.56 9.82 16.09
CA GLY A 259 30.43 10.33 14.72
C GLY A 259 30.03 9.24 13.72
N TRP A 260 30.62 8.04 13.80
CA TRP A 260 30.28 6.92 12.92
C TRP A 260 28.84 6.41 13.14
N LEU A 261 28.36 6.39 14.38
CA LEU A 261 26.96 6.07 14.67
C LEU A 261 26.02 7.12 14.08
N THR A 262 26.28 8.40 14.27
CA THR A 262 25.48 9.50 13.70
C THR A 262 25.45 9.44 12.18
N ILE A 263 26.59 9.20 11.52
CA ILE A 263 26.67 9.01 10.06
C ILE A 263 25.85 7.79 9.62
N SER A 264 25.90 6.67 10.35
CA SER A 264 25.13 5.46 10.04
C SER A 264 23.61 5.70 10.12
N PHE A 265 23.13 6.35 11.19
CA PHE A 265 21.72 6.73 11.34
C PHE A 265 21.27 7.74 10.28
N PHE A 266 22.14 8.69 9.92
CA PHE A 266 21.87 9.64 8.85
C PHE A 266 21.75 8.94 7.48
N VAL A 267 22.67 8.04 7.14
CA VAL A 267 22.64 7.30 5.86
C VAL A 267 21.43 6.36 5.78
N SER A 268 21.08 5.66 6.86
CA SER A 268 19.89 4.80 6.88
C SER A 268 18.59 5.61 6.80
N GLY A 269 18.50 6.75 7.49
CA GLY A 269 17.37 7.69 7.38
C GLY A 269 17.22 8.29 5.98
N LEU A 270 18.33 8.67 5.35
CA LEU A 270 18.38 9.16 3.96
C LEU A 270 17.87 8.07 2.98
N LEU A 271 18.42 6.86 3.04
CA LEU A 271 18.02 5.76 2.17
C LEU A 271 16.56 5.33 2.38
N SER A 272 16.10 5.24 3.63
CA SER A 272 14.70 4.97 3.99
C SER A 272 13.76 6.02 3.40
N THR A 273 14.15 7.30 3.47
CA THR A 273 13.34 8.41 2.94
C THR A 273 13.32 8.41 1.41
N VAL A 274 14.42 8.10 0.69
CA VAL A 274 14.35 7.97 -0.78
C VAL A 274 13.54 6.74 -1.20
N TYR A 275 13.59 5.64 -0.44
CA TYR A 275 12.76 4.46 -0.69
C TYR A 275 11.27 4.76 -0.46
N SER A 276 10.94 5.49 0.60
CA SER A 276 9.58 5.98 0.87
C SER A 276 9.11 6.89 -0.27
N ALA A 277 9.88 7.92 -0.62
CA ALA A 277 9.57 8.85 -1.70
C ALA A 277 9.37 8.15 -3.06
N PHE A 278 10.22 7.16 -3.38
CA PHE A 278 10.08 6.35 -4.59
C PHE A 278 8.77 5.54 -4.59
N THR A 279 8.50 4.82 -3.49
CA THR A 279 7.30 3.98 -3.34
C THR A 279 6.02 4.83 -3.40
N MET A 280 6.00 5.96 -2.70
CA MET A 280 4.95 6.98 -2.75
C MET A 280 4.72 7.47 -4.18
N GLY A 281 5.79 7.88 -4.87
CA GLY A 281 5.71 8.39 -6.24
C GLY A 281 5.17 7.36 -7.24
N THR A 282 5.40 6.06 -7.02
CA THR A 282 4.86 4.99 -7.88
C THR A 282 3.42 4.57 -7.53
N GLY A 283 2.95 4.85 -6.31
CA GLY A 283 1.69 4.30 -5.78
C GLY A 283 0.40 5.01 -6.23
N TYR A 284 0.48 6.07 -7.04
CA TYR A 284 -0.67 6.86 -7.49
C TYR A 284 -0.65 7.07 -9.00
N LYS A 285 -1.75 6.70 -9.67
CA LYS A 285 -2.01 6.99 -11.08
C LYS A 285 -2.99 8.17 -11.20
N CYS A 286 -2.92 8.90 -12.30
CA CYS A 286 -3.88 9.98 -12.61
C CYS A 286 -5.11 9.48 -13.39
N THR A 287 -5.18 8.18 -13.69
CA THR A 287 -6.30 7.54 -14.38
C THR A 287 -7.51 7.41 -13.45
N ARG A 288 -8.70 7.55 -14.02
CA ARG A 288 -9.99 7.38 -13.32
C ARG A 288 -10.67 6.05 -13.69
N SER A 289 -10.16 5.36 -14.71
CA SER A 289 -10.59 4.02 -15.10
C SER A 289 -10.07 2.98 -14.10
N THR A 290 -10.94 2.06 -13.70
CA THR A 290 -10.59 0.86 -12.93
C THR A 290 -9.87 -0.18 -13.79
N VAL A 291 -10.17 -0.22 -15.08
CA VAL A 291 -9.44 -1.03 -16.06
C VAL A 291 -8.15 -0.32 -16.44
N GLU A 292 -7.01 -0.98 -16.18
CA GLU A 292 -5.71 -0.58 -16.72
C GLU A 292 -5.56 -1.14 -18.13
N SER A 293 -5.11 -0.32 -19.08
CA SER A 293 -4.77 -0.78 -20.44
C SER A 293 -3.25 -0.81 -20.62
N GLU A 294 -2.75 -1.66 -21.53
CA GLU A 294 -1.32 -1.76 -21.83
C GLU A 294 -0.70 -0.42 -22.28
N ASP A 295 -1.50 0.45 -22.88
CA ASP A 295 -1.11 1.80 -23.30
C ASP A 295 -0.96 2.79 -22.13
N ASP A 296 -1.39 2.46 -20.91
CA ASP A 296 -1.30 3.36 -19.76
C ASP A 296 0.12 3.44 -19.18
N VAL A 297 0.48 4.62 -18.68
CA VAL A 297 1.77 4.80 -17.99
C VAL A 297 1.75 4.05 -16.65
N PRO A 298 2.85 3.38 -16.26
CA PRO A 298 2.84 2.49 -15.08
C PRO A 298 2.71 3.23 -13.74
N TYR A 299 2.84 4.55 -13.71
CA TYR A 299 2.61 5.41 -12.54
C TYR A 299 2.36 6.85 -12.99
N GLY A 300 1.68 7.66 -12.17
CA GLY A 300 1.40 9.07 -12.49
C GLY A 300 2.65 9.94 -12.44
N TYR A 301 3.25 10.24 -13.60
CA TYR A 301 4.52 10.99 -13.70
C TYR A 301 4.50 12.33 -12.96
N GLY A 302 3.39 13.06 -13.02
CA GLY A 302 3.23 14.31 -12.26
C GLY A 302 3.35 14.09 -10.75
N PHE A 303 2.61 13.14 -10.18
CA PHE A 303 2.66 12.84 -8.75
C PHE A 303 4.04 12.35 -8.32
N PHE A 304 4.68 11.50 -9.12
CA PHE A 304 6.04 11.03 -8.90
C PHE A 304 7.06 12.18 -8.76
N HIS A 305 7.03 13.15 -9.67
CA HIS A 305 7.90 14.34 -9.59
C HIS A 305 7.51 15.31 -8.47
N PHE A 306 6.21 15.41 -8.14
CA PHE A 306 5.73 16.18 -7.00
C PHE A 306 6.32 15.66 -5.67
N ILE A 307 6.32 14.33 -5.45
CA ILE A 307 6.91 13.74 -4.24
C ILE A 307 8.41 14.04 -4.13
N PHE A 308 9.18 13.97 -5.23
CA PHE A 308 10.61 14.33 -5.18
C PHE A 308 10.84 15.85 -5.02
N SER A 309 9.98 16.70 -5.57
CA SER A 309 10.05 18.15 -5.35
C SER A 309 9.81 18.51 -3.88
N ALA A 310 8.76 17.96 -3.26
CA ALA A 310 8.47 18.13 -1.83
C ALA A 310 9.54 17.48 -0.94
N GLY A 311 10.09 16.33 -1.34
CA GLY A 311 11.21 15.68 -0.68
C GLY A 311 12.49 16.52 -0.67
N CYS A 312 12.79 17.26 -1.75
CA CYS A 312 13.94 18.17 -1.79
C CYS A 312 13.76 19.34 -0.80
N MET A 313 12.52 19.81 -0.60
CA MET A 313 12.21 20.79 0.44
C MET A 313 12.40 20.20 1.83
N TYR A 314 11.89 18.98 2.09
CA TYR A 314 12.07 18.27 3.36
C TYR A 314 13.53 18.11 3.76
N PHE A 315 14.37 17.57 2.89
CA PHE A 315 15.81 17.44 3.16
C PHE A 315 16.48 18.80 3.37
N GLY A 316 16.09 19.82 2.60
CA GLY A 316 16.54 21.20 2.81
C GLY A 316 16.26 21.71 4.22
N MET A 317 15.05 21.46 4.75
CA MET A 317 14.65 21.86 6.10
C MET A 317 15.35 21.06 7.20
N MET A 318 15.42 19.74 7.05
CA MET A 318 16.14 18.85 7.99
C MET A 318 17.63 19.25 8.12
N PHE A 319 18.29 19.60 7.01
CA PHE A 319 19.68 20.06 6.99
C PHE A 319 19.90 21.49 7.53
N VAL A 320 18.84 22.26 7.81
CA VAL A 320 18.89 23.55 8.54
C VAL A 320 18.10 23.51 9.86
N ALA A 321 17.78 22.31 10.39
CA ALA A 321 16.98 22.11 11.60
C ALA A 321 15.66 22.92 11.64
N TRP A 322 15.03 23.08 10.47
CA TRP A 322 13.79 23.81 10.25
C TRP A 322 13.83 25.31 10.57
N ASP A 323 14.98 25.87 10.95
CA ASP A 323 15.17 27.28 11.24
C ASP A 323 16.22 27.89 10.31
N THR A 324 15.81 28.82 9.44
CA THR A 324 16.69 29.48 8.47
C THR A 324 17.60 30.54 9.08
N HIS A 325 17.51 30.77 10.39
CA HIS A 325 18.33 31.71 11.16
C HIS A 325 19.19 31.03 12.25
N HIS A 326 18.95 29.76 12.59
CA HIS A 326 19.74 29.06 13.60
C HIS A 326 20.99 28.42 12.99
N THR A 327 22.16 28.69 13.57
CA THR A 327 23.41 28.01 13.21
C THR A 327 23.44 26.63 13.85
N MET A 328 23.69 25.57 13.08
CA MET A 328 24.02 24.25 13.62
C MET A 328 25.53 24.07 13.74
N GLU A 329 25.94 23.31 14.76
CA GLU A 329 27.32 22.81 14.87
C GLU A 329 27.61 21.73 13.83
N GLU A 330 28.89 21.54 13.51
CA GLU A 330 29.36 20.50 12.58
C GLU A 330 28.90 19.10 13.05
N TRP A 331 28.56 18.21 12.11
CA TRP A 331 28.01 16.86 12.36
C TRP A 331 26.62 16.77 13.02
N ASN A 332 26.11 17.83 13.63
CA ASN A 332 24.74 17.87 14.13
C ASN A 332 23.75 18.11 12.98
N VAL A 333 22.63 17.38 12.98
CA VAL A 333 21.52 17.52 12.02
C VAL A 333 20.25 17.64 12.83
N ASP A 334 19.32 18.47 12.38
CA ASP A 334 17.96 18.49 12.91
C ASP A 334 17.85 18.79 14.43
N ILE A 335 18.79 19.58 14.98
CA ILE A 335 18.76 20.05 16.37
C ILE A 335 18.21 21.48 16.42
N GLY A 336 17.04 21.66 17.03
CA GLY A 336 16.38 22.95 17.21
C GLY A 336 14.92 22.77 17.66
N TRP A 337 14.37 23.76 18.37
CA TRP A 337 13.00 23.69 18.89
C TRP A 337 11.95 23.47 17.80
N ILE A 338 12.13 24.06 16.61
CA ILE A 338 11.20 23.86 15.49
C ILE A 338 11.20 22.39 15.06
N SER A 339 12.37 21.76 14.96
CA SER A 339 12.50 20.32 14.67
C SER A 339 11.80 19.46 15.72
N THR A 340 12.05 19.69 17.02
CA THR A 340 11.36 18.99 18.12
C THR A 340 9.83 19.07 17.97
N TRP A 341 9.27 20.26 17.70
CA TRP A 341 7.83 20.41 17.49
C TRP A 341 7.31 19.73 16.22
N VAL A 342 8.10 19.70 15.13
CA VAL A 342 7.74 18.98 13.89
C VAL A 342 7.68 17.47 14.14
N HIS A 343 8.60 16.90 14.90
CA HIS A 343 8.55 15.49 15.27
C HIS A 343 7.38 15.17 16.21
N ILE A 344 7.13 15.99 17.25
CA ILE A 344 5.95 15.84 18.13
C ILE A 344 4.63 15.90 17.33
N ALA A 345 4.52 16.84 16.38
CA ALA A 345 3.35 16.94 15.51
C ALA A 345 3.21 15.71 14.58
N SER A 346 4.33 15.17 14.10
CA SER A 346 4.35 13.97 13.25
C SER A 346 3.93 12.71 14.01
N GLU A 347 4.37 12.55 15.25
CA GLU A 347 3.93 11.47 16.15
C GLU A 347 2.42 11.56 16.41
N ALA A 348 1.93 12.77 16.77
CA ALA A 348 0.52 13.00 17.01
C ALA A 348 -0.33 12.68 15.76
N LEU A 349 0.14 13.04 14.56
CA LEU A 349 -0.53 12.72 13.30
C LEU A 349 -0.60 11.20 13.04
N VAL A 350 0.48 10.46 13.30
CA VAL A 350 0.49 8.98 13.17
C VAL A 350 -0.52 8.34 14.13
N VAL A 351 -0.46 8.71 15.40
CA VAL A 351 -1.34 8.13 16.43
C VAL A 351 -2.80 8.49 16.17
N VAL A 352 -3.12 9.75 15.89
CA VAL A 352 -4.51 10.17 15.58
C VAL A 352 -5.03 9.47 14.33
N SER A 353 -4.20 9.32 13.28
CA SER A 353 -4.59 8.60 12.06
C SER A 353 -4.91 7.14 12.36
N TYR A 354 -4.04 6.43 13.07
CA TYR A 354 -4.26 5.02 13.37
C TYR A 354 -5.42 4.78 14.35
N LEU A 355 -5.57 5.62 15.38
CA LEU A 355 -6.73 5.58 16.27
C LEU A 355 -8.04 5.82 15.49
N THR A 356 -8.03 6.70 14.48
CA THR A 356 -9.20 6.93 13.62
C THR A 356 -9.52 5.70 12.76
N ILE A 357 -8.51 5.00 12.23
CA ILE A 357 -8.68 3.72 11.52
C ILE A 357 -9.28 2.65 12.44
N LEU A 358 -8.74 2.50 13.66
CA LEU A 358 -9.25 1.54 14.64
C LEU A 358 -10.69 1.86 15.07
N LEU A 359 -11.01 3.13 15.33
CA LEU A 359 -12.36 3.55 15.69
C LEU A 359 -13.34 3.33 14.52
N ALA A 360 -12.94 3.59 13.28
CA ALA A 360 -13.77 3.29 12.10
C ALA A 360 -14.05 1.78 11.95
N ARG A 361 -13.03 0.93 12.16
CA ARG A 361 -13.15 -0.55 12.18
C ARG A 361 -14.04 -1.06 13.32
N ILE A 362 -13.96 -0.46 14.51
CA ILE A 362 -14.75 -0.87 15.70
C ILE A 362 -16.21 -0.42 15.59
N LEU A 363 -16.46 0.79 15.09
CA LEU A 363 -17.79 1.39 15.01
C LEU A 363 -18.56 1.02 13.73
N GLY A 364 -17.91 0.39 12.74
CA GLY A 364 -18.55 -0.04 11.48
C GLY A 364 -19.05 1.13 10.61
N VAL A 365 -18.36 2.27 10.66
CA VAL A 365 -18.78 3.50 9.96
C VAL A 365 -18.35 3.42 8.50
N GLY A 366 -19.14 2.75 7.66
CA GLY A 366 -18.77 2.41 6.27
C GLY A 366 -18.25 3.58 5.42
N TRP A 367 -18.87 4.75 5.47
CA TRP A 367 -18.39 5.92 4.71
C TRP A 367 -17.01 6.41 5.16
N LEU A 368 -16.72 6.29 6.47
CA LEU A 368 -15.43 6.64 7.06
C LEU A 368 -14.39 5.56 6.75
N GLN A 369 -14.78 4.27 6.81
CA GLN A 369 -13.91 3.17 6.41
C GLN A 369 -13.48 3.31 4.94
N HIS A 370 -14.41 3.50 4.00
CA HIS A 370 -14.10 3.72 2.59
C HIS A 370 -13.24 4.97 2.35
N PHE A 371 -13.50 6.08 3.07
CA PHE A 371 -12.67 7.28 3.00
C PHE A 371 -11.24 7.05 3.50
N LEU A 372 -11.08 6.37 4.63
CA LEU A 372 -9.76 6.01 5.18
C LEU A 372 -9.05 4.98 4.31
N ALA A 373 -9.76 4.01 3.76
CA ALA A 373 -9.21 3.02 2.85
C ALA A 373 -8.65 3.66 1.59
N LYS A 374 -9.35 4.64 1.01
CA LYS A 374 -8.85 5.43 -0.13
C LYS A 374 -7.58 6.25 0.18
N ILE A 375 -7.38 6.68 1.42
CA ILE A 375 -6.19 7.48 1.83
C ILE A 375 -5.02 6.58 2.24
N PHE A 376 -5.29 5.60 3.10
CA PHE A 376 -4.30 4.75 3.76
C PHE A 376 -4.15 3.37 3.11
N GLY A 377 -4.91 3.05 2.07
CA GLY A 377 -4.88 1.75 1.39
C GLY A 377 -5.37 0.59 2.26
N THR A 378 -6.35 0.83 3.14
CA THR A 378 -6.93 -0.16 4.06
C THR A 378 -8.18 -0.84 3.50
N ASP A 379 -8.28 -1.01 2.18
CA ASP A 379 -9.29 -1.88 1.60
C ASP A 379 -8.87 -3.32 1.89
N ASP A 380 -9.51 -3.93 2.90
CA ASP A 380 -9.28 -5.32 3.33
C ASP A 380 -9.92 -6.34 2.35
N GLN A 381 -10.23 -5.92 1.10
CA GLN A 381 -10.83 -6.76 0.05
C GLN A 381 -9.72 -7.28 -0.90
N PRO A 382 -9.69 -8.59 -1.21
CA PRO A 382 -8.75 -9.11 -2.18
C PRO A 382 -9.03 -8.52 -3.57
N HIS A 383 -8.01 -7.92 -4.17
CA HIS A 383 -7.92 -7.83 -5.63
C HIS A 383 -7.67 -9.24 -6.18
N ASN A 384 -8.74 -10.00 -6.36
CA ASN A 384 -8.81 -10.90 -7.51
C ASN A 384 -9.01 -10.02 -8.75
N ASP A 385 -8.47 -10.43 -9.90
CA ASP A 385 -8.62 -9.71 -11.17
C ASP A 385 -10.02 -9.90 -11.82
N GLU A 386 -11.06 -10.03 -10.99
CA GLU A 386 -12.46 -10.00 -11.42
C GLU A 386 -12.89 -8.54 -11.64
N SER A 387 -13.39 -8.27 -12.85
CA SER A 387 -13.80 -6.94 -13.30
C SER A 387 -15.09 -6.46 -12.64
N HIS A 388 -15.04 -6.05 -11.37
CA HIS A 388 -16.18 -5.45 -10.69
C HIS A 388 -16.49 -4.04 -11.20
N THR A 389 -17.19 -3.98 -12.33
CA THR A 389 -18.00 -2.82 -12.74
C THR A 389 -19.13 -2.62 -11.74
N THR A 390 -18.97 -1.65 -10.83
CA THR A 390 -20.07 -1.12 -10.02
C THR A 390 -20.89 -0.16 -10.89
N THR A 391 -21.89 -0.71 -11.56
CA THR A 391 -22.97 0.03 -12.23
C THR A 391 -24.28 -0.28 -11.54
N ASP A 392 -24.90 0.76 -10.96
CA ASP A 392 -26.31 0.74 -10.55
C ASP A 392 -27.20 0.35 -11.75
N GLU A 393 -28.36 -0.23 -11.43
CA GLU A 393 -29.43 -0.67 -12.36
C GLU A 393 -29.11 -1.94 -13.18
N SER A 394 -29.69 -3.05 -12.74
CA SER A 394 -30.15 -4.23 -13.52
C SER A 394 -29.42 -4.66 -14.80
N HIS A 395 -29.08 -5.96 -14.84
CA HIS A 395 -28.87 -6.85 -16.00
C HIS A 395 -27.43 -7.33 -16.30
N MET A 396 -27.33 -8.65 -16.50
CA MET A 396 -26.34 -9.42 -17.29
C MET A 396 -24.84 -9.19 -17.02
N MET A 397 -24.20 -10.18 -16.39
CA MET A 397 -22.74 -10.31 -16.32
C MET A 397 -22.24 -11.30 -17.39
N THR A 398 -21.20 -10.93 -18.14
CA THR A 398 -20.53 -11.81 -19.10
C THR A 398 -19.02 -11.84 -18.84
N VAL A 399 -18.45 -13.03 -18.66
CA VAL A 399 -17.03 -13.25 -18.37
C VAL A 399 -16.38 -13.98 -19.56
N HIS A 400 -15.20 -13.50 -19.96
CA HIS A 400 -14.34 -14.12 -20.97
C HIS A 400 -12.94 -14.30 -20.38
N GLY A 401 -12.32 -15.47 -20.55
CA GLY A 401 -10.97 -15.76 -20.08
C GLY A 401 -10.25 -16.83 -20.89
N ASP A 402 -8.98 -16.58 -21.20
CA ASP A 402 -8.08 -17.47 -21.96
C ASP A 402 -7.11 -18.24 -21.03
N GLU A 403 -7.39 -18.31 -19.73
CA GLU A 403 -6.60 -18.99 -18.68
C GLU A 403 -7.56 -19.59 -17.61
N PRO A 404 -7.11 -20.55 -16.77
CA PRO A 404 -7.97 -21.21 -15.79
C PRO A 404 -8.45 -20.25 -14.70
N GLN A 405 -9.76 -20.01 -14.62
CA GLN A 405 -10.35 -19.01 -13.72
C GLN A 405 -11.29 -19.63 -12.68
N THR A 406 -11.22 -19.09 -11.44
CA THR A 406 -12.21 -19.30 -10.39
C THR A 406 -13.08 -18.06 -10.27
N THR A 407 -14.37 -18.16 -10.63
CA THR A 407 -15.35 -17.07 -10.55
C THR A 407 -16.22 -17.24 -9.31
N THR A 408 -16.40 -16.18 -8.50
CA THR A 408 -17.27 -16.24 -7.31
C THR A 408 -18.35 -15.16 -7.36
N VAL A 409 -19.60 -15.57 -7.56
CA VAL A 409 -20.75 -14.65 -7.67
C VAL A 409 -21.50 -14.59 -6.35
N HIS A 410 -21.62 -13.38 -5.79
CA HIS A 410 -22.50 -13.05 -4.67
C HIS A 410 -23.55 -12.03 -5.14
N GLY A 411 -24.82 -12.30 -4.87
CA GLY A 411 -25.92 -11.41 -5.27
C GLY A 411 -27.16 -11.50 -4.39
N ASP A 412 -27.55 -10.35 -3.83
CA ASP A 412 -28.79 -10.13 -3.06
C ASP A 412 -29.98 -9.73 -3.97
N GLU A 413 -29.82 -9.81 -5.30
CA GLU A 413 -30.81 -9.48 -6.34
C GLU A 413 -30.74 -10.51 -7.49
N PRO A 414 -31.74 -10.61 -8.39
CA PRO A 414 -31.79 -11.63 -9.43
C PRO A 414 -30.77 -11.35 -10.53
N GLN A 415 -29.82 -12.27 -10.74
CA GLN A 415 -28.73 -12.11 -11.69
C GLN A 415 -28.75 -13.17 -12.82
N THR A 416 -28.21 -12.77 -13.96
CA THR A 416 -27.93 -13.66 -15.10
C THR A 416 -26.45 -13.57 -15.43
N THR A 417 -25.76 -14.70 -15.35
CA THR A 417 -24.31 -14.79 -15.54
C THR A 417 -24.01 -15.72 -16.72
N THR A 418 -23.21 -15.24 -17.67
CA THR A 418 -22.72 -16.05 -18.79
C THR A 418 -21.20 -16.12 -18.75
N VAL A 419 -20.65 -17.33 -18.67
CA VAL A 419 -19.20 -17.58 -18.65
C VAL A 419 -18.80 -18.27 -19.96
N HIS A 420 -17.79 -17.72 -20.63
CA HIS A 420 -17.17 -18.28 -21.83
C HIS A 420 -15.66 -18.42 -21.61
N GLY A 421 -15.11 -19.60 -21.87
CA GLY A 421 -13.66 -19.77 -21.98
C GLY A 421 -13.25 -21.17 -22.40
N ASP A 422 -12.02 -21.26 -22.91
CA ASP A 422 -11.54 -22.41 -23.67
C ASP A 422 -10.75 -23.43 -22.79
N GLU A 423 -10.58 -23.14 -21.50
CA GLU A 423 -9.90 -24.00 -20.51
C GLU A 423 -10.77 -24.24 -19.25
N SER A 424 -10.30 -25.06 -18.31
CA SER A 424 -11.06 -25.45 -17.11
C SER A 424 -11.50 -24.25 -16.22
N HIS A 425 -12.80 -24.16 -15.94
CA HIS A 425 -13.38 -23.14 -15.05
C HIS A 425 -13.98 -23.70 -13.76
N THR A 426 -13.83 -22.96 -12.66
CA THR A 426 -14.57 -23.22 -11.40
C THR A 426 -15.49 -22.04 -11.09
N THR A 427 -16.80 -22.27 -11.08
CA THR A 427 -17.80 -21.24 -10.76
C THR A 427 -18.45 -21.57 -9.42
N THR A 428 -18.35 -20.66 -8.45
CA THR A 428 -19.04 -20.74 -7.16
C THR A 428 -20.11 -19.66 -7.08
N VAL A 429 -21.35 -20.05 -6.80
CA VAL A 429 -22.51 -19.15 -6.81
C VAL A 429 -23.19 -19.17 -5.45
N HIS A 430 -23.33 -17.99 -4.85
CA HIS A 430 -23.99 -17.75 -3.57
C HIS A 430 -25.10 -16.70 -3.74
N GLY A 431 -26.35 -17.07 -3.48
CA GLY A 431 -27.48 -16.15 -3.54
C GLY A 431 -28.75 -16.70 -2.92
N ASP A 432 -29.47 -15.82 -2.24
CA ASP A 432 -30.76 -16.12 -1.58
C ASP A 432 -31.96 -15.90 -2.54
N GLU A 433 -31.73 -15.29 -3.71
CA GLU A 433 -32.73 -15.06 -4.77
C GLU A 433 -32.46 -15.88 -6.05
N PRO A 434 -33.44 -16.01 -6.97
CA PRO A 434 -33.29 -16.80 -8.20
C PRO A 434 -32.19 -16.27 -9.13
N GLN A 435 -31.21 -17.12 -9.43
CA GLN A 435 -30.11 -16.83 -10.36
C GLN A 435 -30.12 -17.79 -11.56
N THR A 436 -29.67 -17.28 -12.71
CA THR A 436 -29.53 -18.05 -13.96
C THR A 436 -28.07 -18.04 -14.41
N THR A 437 -27.45 -19.21 -14.50
CA THR A 437 -26.05 -19.33 -14.90
C THR A 437 -25.93 -20.17 -16.16
N THR A 438 -25.30 -19.59 -17.19
CA THR A 438 -24.97 -20.28 -18.44
C THR A 438 -23.46 -20.36 -18.58
N VAL A 439 -22.93 -21.58 -18.72
CA VAL A 439 -21.50 -21.82 -18.96
C VAL A 439 -21.34 -22.43 -20.34
N HIS A 440 -20.30 -22.00 -21.03
CA HIS A 440 -19.87 -22.49 -22.34
C HIS A 440 -18.33 -22.62 -22.32
N GLY A 441 -17.80 -23.82 -22.49
CA GLY A 441 -16.37 -24.01 -22.70
C GLY A 441 -16.00 -25.43 -23.08
N ASP A 442 -14.94 -25.57 -23.87
CA ASP A 442 -14.58 -26.83 -24.52
C ASP A 442 -13.91 -27.87 -23.57
N GLU A 443 -13.55 -27.47 -22.33
CA GLU A 443 -12.91 -28.31 -21.31
C GLU A 443 -13.75 -28.49 -20.02
N SER A 444 -13.18 -29.14 -18.99
CA SER A 444 -13.91 -29.56 -17.79
C SER A 444 -14.30 -28.40 -16.85
N HIS A 445 -15.60 -28.29 -16.55
CA HIS A 445 -16.15 -27.28 -15.62
C HIS A 445 -16.54 -27.86 -14.27
N THR A 446 -16.27 -27.12 -13.19
CA THR A 446 -16.82 -27.37 -11.85
C THR A 446 -17.77 -26.24 -11.44
N THR A 447 -19.05 -26.55 -11.29
CA THR A 447 -20.05 -25.57 -10.81
C THR A 447 -20.54 -25.96 -9.42
N THR A 448 -20.37 -25.06 -8.45
CA THR A 448 -20.85 -25.21 -7.07
C THR A 448 -21.89 -24.14 -6.76
N VAL A 449 -23.09 -24.58 -6.38
CA VAL A 449 -24.25 -23.71 -6.13
C VAL A 449 -24.73 -23.85 -4.69
N HIS A 450 -24.86 -22.71 -4.01
CA HIS A 450 -25.45 -22.58 -2.68
C HIS A 450 -26.55 -21.51 -2.69
N GLY A 451 -27.78 -21.89 -2.38
CA GLY A 451 -28.92 -20.99 -2.27
C GLY A 451 -30.19 -21.69 -1.77
N ASP A 452 -31.13 -20.92 -1.21
CA ASP A 452 -32.37 -21.47 -0.62
C ASP A 452 -33.56 -21.54 -1.60
N GLU A 453 -33.51 -20.83 -2.74
CA GLU A 453 -34.54 -20.83 -3.78
C GLU A 453 -34.10 -21.50 -5.10
N SER A 454 -35.07 -21.73 -6.00
CA SER A 454 -34.89 -22.46 -7.25
C SER A 454 -33.94 -21.76 -8.23
N GLN A 455 -32.84 -22.42 -8.58
CA GLN A 455 -31.90 -21.95 -9.60
C GLN A 455 -31.97 -22.78 -10.89
N ALA A 456 -31.64 -22.14 -12.01
CA ALA A 456 -31.53 -22.78 -13.32
C ALA A 456 -30.09 -22.65 -13.84
N THR A 457 -29.46 -23.80 -14.10
CA THR A 457 -28.12 -23.87 -14.69
C THR A 457 -28.19 -24.57 -16.04
N THR A 458 -27.51 -24.01 -17.02
CA THR A 458 -27.37 -24.59 -18.37
C THR A 458 -25.90 -24.62 -18.77
N THR A 459 -25.33 -25.81 -18.87
CA THR A 459 -24.03 -26.13 -19.48
C THR A 459 -24.25 -26.63 -20.91
N ASN A 460 -23.29 -26.39 -21.81
CA ASN A 460 -23.40 -26.74 -23.23
C ASN A 460 -22.03 -27.20 -23.78
N ASP A 461 -21.51 -28.28 -23.21
CA ASP A 461 -20.11 -28.68 -23.34
C ASP A 461 -20.01 -30.16 -23.80
N ASP A 462 -18.95 -30.52 -24.53
CA ASP A 462 -18.81 -31.84 -25.18
C ASP A 462 -18.10 -32.91 -24.31
N GLU A 463 -17.50 -32.54 -23.17
CA GLU A 463 -16.81 -33.45 -22.23
C GLU A 463 -17.26 -33.29 -20.74
N SER A 464 -16.59 -33.99 -19.83
CA SER A 464 -17.14 -34.39 -18.51
C SER A 464 -17.39 -33.26 -17.50
N GLU A 465 -18.64 -33.16 -17.03
CA GLU A 465 -19.11 -32.21 -16.01
C GLU A 465 -18.96 -32.74 -14.57
N THR A 466 -18.66 -31.84 -13.61
CA THR A 466 -18.89 -32.09 -12.17
C THR A 466 -19.72 -30.95 -11.56
N MET A 467 -20.96 -31.24 -11.15
CA MET A 467 -21.86 -30.24 -10.58
C MET A 467 -22.30 -30.59 -9.16
N ASN A 468 -21.99 -29.71 -8.21
CA ASN A 468 -22.39 -29.82 -6.80
C ASN A 468 -23.49 -28.80 -6.48
N THR A 469 -24.70 -29.29 -6.20
CA THR A 469 -25.85 -28.46 -5.84
C THR A 469 -26.26 -28.68 -4.39
N HIS A 470 -26.19 -27.63 -3.58
CA HIS A 470 -26.75 -27.59 -2.23
C HIS A 470 -27.91 -26.59 -2.19
N VAL A 471 -29.11 -27.09 -2.54
CA VAL A 471 -30.36 -26.31 -2.59
C VAL A 471 -31.40 -26.98 -1.69
N THR A 472 -32.11 -26.20 -0.88
CA THR A 472 -33.14 -26.68 0.07
C THR A 472 -34.52 -26.89 -0.58
N SER A 473 -34.66 -26.48 -1.85
CA SER A 473 -35.86 -26.53 -2.70
C SER A 473 -35.57 -27.23 -4.05
N PRO A 474 -36.58 -27.74 -4.79
CA PRO A 474 -36.34 -28.54 -5.99
C PRO A 474 -35.82 -27.73 -7.20
N SER A 475 -34.61 -28.04 -7.66
CA SER A 475 -34.00 -27.48 -8.87
C SER A 475 -34.40 -28.24 -10.15
N SER A 476 -34.45 -27.53 -11.29
CA SER A 476 -34.64 -28.12 -12.61
C SER A 476 -33.37 -27.99 -13.47
N LEU A 477 -32.66 -29.10 -13.69
CA LEU A 477 -31.59 -29.17 -14.69
C LEU A 477 -32.15 -29.46 -16.09
N TYR A 478 -31.56 -28.82 -17.10
CA TYR A 478 -31.80 -29.09 -18.52
C TYR A 478 -30.47 -29.28 -19.24
N HIS A 479 -30.18 -30.49 -19.73
CA HIS A 479 -29.03 -30.75 -20.60
C HIS A 479 -29.46 -30.73 -22.08
N THR A 480 -28.64 -30.12 -22.94
CA THR A 480 -28.87 -30.03 -24.40
C THR A 480 -27.68 -30.55 -25.21
N ALA A 481 -27.36 -31.84 -25.05
CA ALA A 481 -26.35 -32.51 -25.90
C ALA A 481 -26.89 -32.85 -27.30
N SER A 482 -26.13 -32.53 -28.35
CA SER A 482 -26.52 -32.73 -29.76
C SER A 482 -25.94 -34.04 -30.32
N PRO A 483 -26.75 -34.99 -30.81
CA PRO A 483 -26.24 -36.33 -31.13
C PRO A 483 -25.56 -36.39 -32.51
N SER A 484 -24.23 -36.51 -32.55
CA SER A 484 -23.46 -36.74 -33.79
C SER A 484 -22.44 -37.89 -33.68
N SER A 485 -22.63 -38.89 -34.55
CA SER A 485 -21.72 -40.01 -34.89
C SER A 485 -21.61 -41.20 -33.89
N LEU A 486 -22.05 -42.41 -34.28
CA LEU A 486 -21.26 -43.57 -34.80
C LEU A 486 -20.62 -44.43 -33.67
N TYR A 487 -20.64 -45.78 -33.61
CA TYR A 487 -20.85 -46.87 -34.60
C TYR A 487 -21.15 -48.25 -33.92
N TYR A 488 -22.10 -49.08 -34.42
CA TYR A 488 -22.26 -50.57 -34.24
C TYR A 488 -22.42 -51.22 -32.81
N SER A 489 -23.08 -52.37 -32.58
CA SER A 489 -24.02 -53.23 -33.34
C SER A 489 -24.80 -54.21 -32.40
N PRO A 490 -25.90 -54.89 -32.83
CA PRO A 490 -26.96 -55.35 -31.91
C PRO A 490 -27.31 -56.86 -31.89
N GLU A 491 -28.08 -57.28 -30.87
CA GLU A 491 -28.95 -58.48 -30.78
C GLU A 491 -29.91 -58.29 -29.55
N GLN A 492 -31.20 -58.69 -29.48
CA GLN A 492 -32.16 -59.29 -30.43
C GLN A 492 -33.59 -58.67 -30.27
N SER A 493 -34.24 -58.32 -31.38
CA SER A 493 -35.57 -58.77 -31.89
C SER A 493 -36.84 -59.01 -31.01
N PRO A 494 -38.09 -58.91 -31.57
CA PRO A 494 -38.94 -57.72 -31.34
C PRO A 494 -40.48 -57.98 -31.24
N THR A 495 -41.28 -56.92 -31.49
CA THR A 495 -42.77 -56.84 -31.68
C THR A 495 -43.61 -56.75 -30.38
N ASN A 496 -44.71 -55.98 -30.31
CA ASN A 496 -45.61 -55.46 -31.35
C ASN A 496 -46.19 -54.05 -31.04
N ASN A 497 -46.64 -53.32 -32.06
CA ASN A 497 -47.20 -51.97 -32.01
C ASN A 497 -48.61 -51.91 -31.38
N THR A 498 -48.96 -50.83 -30.68
CA THR A 498 -50.01 -49.86 -31.12
C THR A 498 -50.07 -48.61 -30.23
N ASP A 499 -50.34 -47.44 -30.84
CA ASP A 499 -50.54 -46.16 -30.15
C ASP A 499 -51.76 -46.15 -29.23
N HIS A 500 -51.62 -45.63 -28.00
CA HIS A 500 -52.72 -44.98 -27.26
C HIS A 500 -52.19 -43.94 -26.26
N GLN A 501 -52.59 -42.68 -26.47
CA GLN A 501 -52.30 -41.52 -25.63
C GLN A 501 -53.23 -41.45 -24.39
N PRO A 502 -52.70 -41.28 -23.16
CA PRO A 502 -53.51 -40.97 -21.97
C PRO A 502 -53.73 -39.46 -21.72
N PRO A 503 -54.73 -39.06 -20.91
CA PRO A 503 -55.17 -37.66 -20.71
C PRO A 503 -54.43 -36.91 -19.57
N PRO A 504 -54.59 -35.56 -19.47
CA PRO A 504 -53.87 -34.75 -18.47
C PRO A 504 -54.47 -34.83 -17.04
N PRO A 505 -53.66 -34.65 -15.98
CA PRO A 505 -54.11 -34.67 -14.59
C PRO A 505 -54.64 -33.33 -14.07
N SER A 506 -55.55 -33.41 -13.08
CA SER A 506 -56.21 -32.28 -12.40
C SER A 506 -55.58 -31.91 -11.04
N PRO A 507 -55.73 -30.66 -10.54
CA PRO A 507 -55.03 -30.17 -9.35
C PRO A 507 -55.83 -30.24 -8.03
N PRO A 508 -55.15 -30.33 -6.86
CA PRO A 508 -55.69 -30.04 -5.52
C PRO A 508 -54.98 -28.84 -4.84
N SER A 509 -55.64 -27.73 -4.48
CA SER A 509 -56.41 -27.45 -3.24
C SER A 509 -55.57 -26.87 -2.06
N LEU A 510 -55.84 -25.61 -1.67
CA LEU A 510 -55.25 -24.91 -0.51
C LEU A 510 -55.97 -25.18 0.83
N SER A 511 -55.22 -25.17 1.94
CA SER A 511 -55.69 -24.68 3.26
C SER A 511 -54.48 -24.35 4.18
N PRO A 512 -54.60 -23.43 5.18
CA PRO A 512 -53.51 -22.47 5.47
C PRO A 512 -53.02 -22.52 6.96
N PRO A 513 -52.44 -21.47 7.60
CA PRO A 513 -51.12 -21.57 8.22
C PRO A 513 -51.10 -21.48 9.77
N HIS A 514 -49.96 -21.79 10.40
CA HIS A 514 -49.74 -21.55 11.84
C HIS A 514 -48.36 -20.94 12.17
N THR A 515 -48.40 -20.11 13.22
CA THR A 515 -47.42 -19.15 13.72
C THR A 515 -46.06 -19.72 14.18
N ILE A 516 -44.99 -18.93 14.01
CA ILE A 516 -43.64 -19.18 14.52
C ILE A 516 -43.49 -18.60 15.95
N GLU A 517 -42.84 -19.36 16.85
CA GLU A 517 -42.26 -18.86 18.10
C GLU A 517 -40.74 -19.08 18.09
N LEU A 518 -39.96 -18.10 18.56
CA LEU A 518 -38.50 -18.13 18.57
C LEU A 518 -37.96 -18.73 19.88
N GLN A 519 -36.97 -19.62 19.79
CA GLN A 519 -36.11 -19.96 20.94
C GLN A 519 -34.63 -20.00 20.54
N MET A 520 -33.75 -19.70 21.49
CA MET A 520 -32.35 -19.37 21.24
C MET A 520 -31.43 -20.11 22.25
N SER A 521 -30.68 -21.11 21.78
CA SER A 521 -29.49 -21.71 22.41
C SER A 521 -28.79 -22.59 21.34
N GLU A 522 -27.53 -23.05 21.42
CA GLU A 522 -26.49 -22.98 22.46
C GLU A 522 -25.10 -23.18 21.80
N VAL A 523 -24.00 -22.86 22.51
CA VAL A 523 -22.62 -23.10 22.05
C VAL A 523 -22.07 -24.41 22.66
N PRO A 524 -21.47 -25.33 21.87
CA PRO A 524 -20.73 -26.47 22.42
C PRO A 524 -19.23 -26.16 22.58
N ASN A 525 -18.69 -26.50 23.74
CA ASN A 525 -17.27 -26.49 24.07
C ASN A 525 -16.78 -27.94 24.14
N ILE A 526 -15.69 -28.31 23.44
CA ILE A 526 -15.14 -29.69 23.47
C ILE A 526 -13.70 -29.66 23.97
N GLY A 527 -13.46 -30.43 25.04
CA GLY A 527 -12.17 -30.52 25.72
C GLY A 527 -11.24 -31.61 25.18
N THR A 528 -9.96 -31.47 25.52
CA THR A 528 -8.85 -32.36 25.15
C THR A 528 -8.77 -33.64 25.99
N SER A 529 -8.32 -34.74 25.37
CA SER A 529 -7.24 -35.65 25.86
C SER A 529 -7.49 -37.12 25.50
N GLY A 530 -6.50 -37.78 24.88
CA GLY A 530 -6.53 -39.23 24.62
C GLY A 530 -5.50 -39.67 23.58
N MET A 531 -4.21 -39.70 23.95
CA MET A 531 -3.16 -40.30 23.12
C MET A 531 -3.30 -41.83 23.11
N ASN A 532 -2.99 -42.45 21.97
CA ASN A 532 -2.36 -43.77 21.86
C ASN A 532 -1.57 -43.80 20.54
N GLU A 533 -0.30 -44.19 20.61
CA GLU A 533 0.57 -44.47 19.46
C GLU A 533 0.33 -45.90 18.94
N GLU A 534 0.35 -46.11 17.62
CA GLU A 534 1.01 -47.21 16.87
C GLU A 534 0.51 -47.26 15.41
N ASP A 535 1.37 -47.72 14.49
CA ASP A 535 1.28 -47.68 13.01
C ASP A 535 1.21 -46.27 12.36
N GLY A 536 1.95 -45.97 11.28
CA GLY A 536 2.96 -46.79 10.59
C GLY A 536 3.50 -46.04 9.35
N ASP A 537 4.80 -46.17 9.09
CA ASP A 537 5.54 -45.36 8.10
C ASP A 537 5.00 -45.41 6.66
N ASP A 538 4.44 -44.30 6.17
CA ASP A 538 4.50 -43.88 4.75
C ASP A 538 4.29 -42.35 4.64
N TYR A 539 4.55 -41.72 3.49
CA TYR A 539 4.42 -40.26 3.21
C TYR A 539 5.47 -39.28 3.80
N ILE A 540 6.78 -39.60 3.78
CA ILE A 540 7.83 -38.56 3.65
C ILE A 540 8.92 -38.99 2.65
N ARG A 541 8.67 -38.81 1.34
CA ARG A 541 9.72 -38.68 0.30
C ARG A 541 9.22 -38.30 -1.12
N GLU A 542 8.83 -37.04 -1.37
CA GLU A 542 8.57 -36.60 -2.76
C GLU A 542 8.73 -35.08 -3.02
N TRP A 543 9.82 -34.45 -2.54
CA TRP A 543 10.17 -33.06 -2.89
C TRP A 543 11.70 -32.88 -3.03
N GLU A 544 12.32 -33.53 -4.01
CA GLU A 544 13.75 -33.29 -4.34
C GLU A 544 14.13 -33.63 -5.81
N SER A 545 13.38 -33.13 -6.81
CA SER A 545 13.89 -32.98 -8.19
C SER A 545 13.01 -32.10 -9.10
N GLU A 546 13.35 -30.82 -9.23
CA GLU A 546 13.30 -30.02 -10.48
C GLU A 546 14.16 -28.74 -10.34
#